data_AF-A0A369ZUL3-F1
#
_entry.id   AF-A0A369ZUL3-F1
#
_cell.length_a   1.000
_cell.length_b   1.000
_cell.length_c   1.000
_cell.angle_alpha   90.00
_cell.angle_beta   90.00
_cell.angle_gamma   90.00
#
_symmetry.space_group_name_H-M   'P 1'
#
loop_
_entity.id
_entity.type
_entity.pdbx_description
1 polymer ?
#
loop_
_entity_poly.entity_id
_entity_poly.type
_entity_poly.pdbx_seq_one_letter_code
_entity_poly.pdbx_strand_id
1 'polypeptide(L)'
;MKLKTLLKTSLVVGLFAFSTNALSAGVMKEMIQMKKQLNALNQSQTSEEFQAAAEQFIEYSKDAQHTMPKSVGDDQERFKGYQAGVQEVIDVVNQANEKAKAGNLAEAKEMIEQLDEMRKKYHKEYK
;
A
#
# COMPACT_ATOMS: atom_id res chain seq x y z
N MET A 1 -1.09 19.15 -44.79
CA MET A 1 -1.25 17.75 -45.26
C MET A 1 -0.77 16.83 -44.14
N LYS A 2 -1.58 15.82 -43.79
CA LYS A 2 -1.40 14.94 -42.62
C LYS A 2 -0.26 13.95 -42.85
N LEU A 3 0.56 13.69 -41.83
CA LEU A 3 1.31 12.44 -41.75
C LEU A 3 1.11 11.81 -40.37
N LYS A 4 0.22 10.82 -40.34
CA LYS A 4 0.09 9.84 -39.28
C LYS A 4 1.27 8.88 -39.40
N THR A 5 2.01 8.65 -38.32
CA THR A 5 2.77 7.42 -38.18
C THR A 5 2.62 6.90 -36.76
N LEU A 6 1.79 5.86 -36.65
CA LEU A 6 1.71 4.95 -35.52
C LEU A 6 3.03 4.17 -35.45
N LEU A 7 3.72 4.22 -34.31
CA LEU A 7 4.59 3.11 -33.91
C LEU A 7 4.18 2.63 -32.52
N LYS A 8 3.45 1.51 -32.56
CA LYS A 8 3.30 0.53 -31.49
C LYS A 8 4.64 -0.21 -31.31
N THR A 9 4.75 -0.98 -30.23
CA THR A 9 5.84 -1.91 -29.83
C THR A 9 6.94 -1.26 -28.97
N SER A 10 7.33 -1.76 -27.80
CA SER A 10 7.01 -2.99 -27.07
C SER A 10 7.25 -2.75 -25.57
N LEU A 11 6.28 -3.11 -24.73
CA LEU A 11 6.47 -3.21 -23.28
C LEU A 11 7.06 -4.59 -22.97
N VAL A 12 8.37 -4.66 -22.77
CA VAL A 12 9.00 -5.86 -22.21
C VAL A 12 8.78 -5.80 -20.70
N VAL A 13 7.77 -6.52 -20.23
CA VAL A 13 7.63 -6.83 -18.80
C VAL A 13 8.64 -7.93 -18.48
N GLY A 14 9.81 -7.51 -18.02
CA GLY A 14 10.74 -8.41 -17.33
C GLY A 14 10.09 -8.85 -16.02
N LEU A 15 9.46 -10.03 -16.01
CA LEU A 15 9.07 -10.71 -14.80
C LEU A 15 10.35 -11.15 -14.08
N PHE A 16 10.77 -10.36 -13.10
CA PHE A 16 11.82 -10.74 -12.16
C PHE A 16 11.33 -11.96 -11.37
N ALA A 17 12.02 -13.09 -11.58
CA ALA A 17 11.92 -14.24 -10.70
C ALA A 17 12.71 -13.95 -9.42
N PHE A 18 12.02 -13.90 -8.28
CA PHE A 18 12.63 -14.07 -6.98
C PHE A 18 11.76 -15.01 -6.13
N SER A 19 12.25 -16.23 -5.91
CA SER A 19 11.76 -17.12 -4.86
C SER A 19 12.69 -17.00 -3.65
N THR A 20 12.50 -15.98 -2.83
CA THR A 20 13.03 -16.00 -1.47
C THR A 20 11.98 -16.63 -0.58
N ASN A 21 12.14 -17.91 -0.28
CA ASN A 21 11.43 -18.56 0.82
C ASN A 21 11.95 -17.96 2.13
N ALA A 22 11.48 -16.77 2.47
CA ALA A 22 11.58 -16.26 3.82
C ALA A 22 10.71 -17.18 4.68
N LEU A 23 11.32 -17.86 5.66
CA LEU A 23 10.61 -18.46 6.79
C LEU A 23 9.82 -17.34 7.46
N SER A 24 8.59 -17.13 6.99
CA SER A 24 7.83 -15.92 7.25
C SER A 24 7.29 -15.96 8.67
N ALA A 25 7.63 -14.96 9.47
CA ALA A 25 6.92 -14.64 10.71
C ALA A 25 5.45 -14.22 10.44
N GLY A 26 4.97 -14.35 9.20
CA GLY A 26 3.78 -13.71 8.67
C GLY A 26 4.05 -12.24 8.40
N VAL A 27 2.99 -11.53 8.03
CA VAL A 27 3.00 -10.08 7.78
C VAL A 27 3.06 -9.21 9.05
N MET A 28 3.45 -9.79 10.19
CA MET A 28 3.33 -9.14 11.49
C MET A 28 4.26 -7.93 11.61
N LYS A 29 5.49 -8.05 11.11
CA LYS A 29 6.49 -6.99 11.20
C LYS A 29 6.04 -5.76 10.43
N GLU A 30 5.56 -5.97 9.21
CA GLU A 30 5.07 -4.96 8.29
C GLU A 30 3.84 -4.26 8.89
N MET A 31 2.90 -5.03 9.45
CA MET A 31 1.71 -4.48 10.12
C MET A 31 2.05 -3.60 11.33
N ILE A 32 3.08 -3.93 12.10
CA ILE A 32 3.55 -3.09 13.21
C ILE A 32 4.11 -1.76 12.67
N GLN A 33 4.89 -1.81 11.60
CA GLN A 33 5.46 -0.61 10.98
C GLN A 33 4.36 0.26 10.34
N MET A 34 3.42 -0.34 9.60
CA MET A 34 2.25 0.36 9.07
C MET A 34 1.45 1.06 10.18
N LYS A 35 1.20 0.38 11.32
CA LYS A 35 0.52 1.01 12.46
C LYS A 35 1.28 2.20 13.03
N LYS A 36 2.61 2.11 13.13
CA LYS A 36 3.45 3.23 13.57
C LYS A 36 3.29 4.42 12.64
N GLN A 37 3.34 4.20 11.33
CA GLN A 37 3.21 5.29 10.35
C GLN A 37 1.79 5.85 10.27
N LEU A 38 0.76 5.02 10.47
CA LEU A 38 -0.61 5.50 10.58
C LEU A 38 -0.78 6.46 11.77
N ASN A 39 -0.14 6.16 12.91
CA ASN A 39 -0.13 7.08 14.04
C ASN A 39 0.61 8.39 13.69
N ALA A 40 1.73 8.31 12.97
CA ALA A 40 2.47 9.49 12.53
C ALA A 40 1.65 10.36 11.56
N LEU A 41 0.93 9.76 10.61
CA LEU A 41 0.00 10.46 9.72
C LEU A 41 -1.10 11.20 10.50
N ASN A 42 -1.66 10.58 11.52
CA ASN A 42 -2.67 11.21 12.38
C ASN A 42 -2.09 12.36 13.22
N GLN A 43 -0.84 12.23 13.65
CA GLN A 43 -0.17 13.19 14.53
C GLN A 43 0.53 14.34 13.80
N SER A 44 0.74 14.23 12.49
CA SER A 44 1.46 15.24 11.70
C SER A 44 0.82 16.61 11.81
N GLN A 45 1.64 17.65 11.96
CA GLN A 45 1.17 19.04 12.04
C GLN A 45 1.41 19.79 10.73
N THR A 46 2.26 19.25 9.87
CA THR A 46 2.61 19.83 8.56
C THR A 46 2.37 18.84 7.42
N SER A 47 2.27 19.37 6.19
CA SER A 47 2.16 18.57 4.98
C SER A 47 3.41 17.74 4.74
N GLU A 48 4.59 18.23 5.12
CA GLU A 48 5.87 17.54 4.97
C GLU A 48 5.97 16.34 5.90
N GLU A 49 5.57 16.49 7.17
CA GLU A 49 5.51 15.39 8.13
C GLU A 49 4.51 14.31 7.67
N PHE A 50 3.36 14.74 7.15
CA PHE A 50 2.37 13.81 6.59
C PHE A 50 2.94 13.04 5.40
N GLN A 51 3.58 13.74 4.45
CA GLN A 51 4.18 13.12 3.26
C GLN A 51 5.24 12.08 3.64
N ALA A 52 6.15 12.41 4.56
CA ALA A 52 7.19 11.50 5.00
C ALA A 52 6.63 10.24 5.68
N ALA A 53 5.56 10.38 6.46
CA ALA A 53 4.86 9.24 7.06
C ALA A 53 4.09 8.42 6.02
N ALA A 54 3.48 9.07 5.02
CA ALA A 54 2.73 8.43 3.94
C ALA A 54 3.65 7.57 3.09
N GLU A 55 4.82 8.09 2.70
CA GLU A 55 5.82 7.37 1.92
C GLU A 55 6.30 6.09 2.64
N GLN A 56 6.64 6.21 3.93
CA GLN A 56 7.01 5.04 4.74
C GLN A 56 5.85 4.06 4.90
N PHE A 57 4.62 4.54 5.11
CA PHE A 57 3.45 3.67 5.20
C PHE A 57 3.26 2.87 3.91
N ILE A 58 3.38 3.52 2.75
CA ILE A 58 3.24 2.89 1.43
C ILE A 58 4.33 1.85 1.22
N GLU A 59 5.59 2.14 1.60
CA GLU A 59 6.69 1.17 1.51
C GLU A 59 6.41 -0.10 2.31
N TYR A 60 6.06 0.03 3.59
CA TYR A 60 5.71 -1.12 4.42
C TYR A 60 4.45 -1.86 3.93
N SER A 61 3.53 -1.14 3.28
CA SER A 61 2.36 -1.76 2.67
C SER A 61 2.72 -2.60 1.45
N LYS A 62 3.70 -2.19 0.64
CA LYS A 62 4.22 -3.01 -0.46
C LYS A 62 4.91 -4.26 0.05
N ASP A 63 5.74 -4.12 1.10
CA ASP A 63 6.36 -5.29 1.76
C ASP A 63 5.30 -6.26 2.28
N ALA A 64 4.23 -5.73 2.91
CA ALA A 64 3.10 -6.51 3.37
C ALA A 64 2.39 -7.22 2.21
N GLN A 65 2.10 -6.51 1.11
CA GLN A 65 1.46 -7.05 -0.09
C GLN A 65 2.21 -8.26 -0.68
N HIS A 66 3.54 -8.28 -0.56
CA HIS A 66 4.37 -9.38 -1.03
C HIS A 66 4.61 -10.47 0.02
N THR A 67 4.16 -10.27 1.26
CA THR A 67 4.31 -11.21 2.36
C THR A 67 3.01 -11.99 2.58
N MET A 68 3.07 -13.31 2.39
CA MET A 68 1.91 -14.18 2.58
C MET A 68 1.50 -14.24 4.07
N PRO A 69 0.25 -13.86 4.41
CA PRO A 69 -0.26 -14.03 5.76
C PRO A 69 -0.35 -15.50 6.14
N LYS A 70 -0.09 -15.83 7.41
CA LYS A 70 -0.11 -17.23 7.88
C LYS A 70 -1.47 -17.91 7.67
N SER A 71 -2.56 -17.16 7.82
CA SER A 71 -3.92 -17.65 7.63
C SER A 71 -4.29 -17.95 6.19
N VAL A 72 -3.55 -17.42 5.22
CA VAL A 72 -3.74 -17.70 3.79
C VAL A 72 -3.19 -19.08 3.44
N GLY A 73 -2.12 -19.52 4.11
CA GLY A 73 -1.47 -20.81 3.81
C GLY A 73 -1.05 -20.85 2.34
N ASP A 74 -1.25 -21.98 1.67
CA ASP A 74 -0.90 -22.14 0.24
C ASP A 74 -2.00 -21.67 -0.73
N ASP A 75 -3.06 -21.03 -0.22
CA ASP A 75 -4.22 -20.59 -1.03
C ASP A 75 -3.88 -19.33 -1.85
N GLN A 76 -3.55 -19.54 -3.12
CA GLN A 76 -3.17 -18.48 -4.04
C GLN A 76 -4.32 -17.53 -4.40
N GLU A 77 -5.58 -17.99 -4.38
CA GLU A 77 -6.73 -17.11 -4.67
C GLU A 77 -6.97 -16.15 -3.49
N ARG A 78 -6.91 -16.68 -2.26
CA ARG A 78 -6.96 -15.85 -1.06
C ARG A 78 -5.76 -14.91 -0.95
N PHE A 79 -4.58 -15.34 -1.40
CA PHE A 79 -3.41 -14.45 -1.44
C PHE A 79 -3.60 -13.28 -2.42
N LYS A 80 -4.17 -13.53 -3.61
CA LYS A 80 -4.53 -12.46 -4.55
C LYS A 80 -5.56 -11.50 -3.96
N GLY A 81 -6.56 -12.01 -3.24
CA GLY A 81 -7.54 -11.18 -2.54
C GLY A 81 -6.89 -10.29 -1.48
N TYR A 82 -5.96 -10.85 -0.69
CA TYR A 82 -5.15 -10.10 0.26
C TYR A 82 -4.33 -9.00 -0.43
N GLN A 83 -3.65 -9.32 -1.53
CA GLN A 83 -2.86 -8.35 -2.30
C GLN A 83 -3.69 -7.18 -2.82
N ALA A 84 -4.90 -7.46 -3.32
CA ALA A 84 -5.85 -6.45 -3.75
C ALA A 84 -6.30 -5.56 -2.58
N GLY A 85 -6.62 -6.15 -1.43
CA GLY A 85 -6.99 -5.39 -0.23
C GLY A 85 -5.87 -4.47 0.26
N VAL A 86 -4.61 -4.92 0.23
CA VAL A 86 -3.46 -4.06 0.55
C VAL A 86 -3.27 -2.96 -0.51
N GLN A 87 -3.56 -3.24 -1.78
CA GLN A 87 -3.51 -2.22 -2.84
C GLN A 87 -4.52 -1.10 -2.58
N GLU A 88 -5.75 -1.43 -2.15
CA GLU A 88 -6.76 -0.42 -1.81
C GLU A 88 -6.26 0.49 -0.68
N VAL A 89 -5.60 -0.07 0.34
CA VAL A 89 -4.98 0.72 1.43
C VAL A 89 -3.90 1.67 0.88
N ILE A 90 -3.03 1.17 -0.02
CA ILE A 90 -1.99 1.97 -0.67
C ILE A 90 -2.60 3.12 -1.47
N ASP A 91 -3.67 2.85 -2.23
CA ASP A 91 -4.32 3.83 -3.08
C ASP A 91 -4.96 4.97 -2.28
N VAL A 92 -5.56 4.66 -1.13
CA VAL A 92 -6.09 5.67 -0.20
C VAL A 92 -4.95 6.56 0.33
N VAL A 93 -3.84 5.97 0.77
CA VAL A 93 -2.71 6.75 1.31
C VAL A 93 -2.05 7.59 0.22
N ASN A 94 -1.94 7.08 -1.01
CA ASN A 94 -1.48 7.86 -2.15
C ASN A 94 -2.38 9.08 -2.40
N GLN A 95 -3.70 8.90 -2.43
CA GLN A 95 -4.64 10.02 -2.62
C GLN A 95 -4.53 11.05 -1.49
N ALA A 96 -4.40 10.60 -0.24
CA ALA A 96 -4.15 11.48 0.89
C ALA A 96 -2.83 12.23 0.77
N ASN A 97 -1.77 11.55 0.32
CA ASN A 97 -0.47 12.16 0.10
C ASN A 97 -0.52 13.25 -0.98
N GLU A 98 -1.25 13.02 -2.08
CA GLU A 98 -1.44 14.03 -3.12
C GLU A 98 -2.20 15.27 -2.62
N LYS A 99 -3.18 15.10 -1.72
CA LYS A 99 -3.84 16.24 -1.05
C LYS A 99 -2.89 16.99 -0.13
N ALA A 100 -2.07 16.29 0.65
CA ALA A 100 -1.08 16.92 1.51
C ALA A 100 -0.05 17.73 0.69
N LYS A 101 0.43 17.18 -0.45
CA LYS A 101 1.30 17.88 -1.41
C LYS A 101 0.66 19.15 -1.98
N ALA A 102 -0.65 19.14 -2.17
CA ALA A 102 -1.41 20.31 -2.60
C ALA A 102 -1.65 21.35 -1.48
N GLY A 103 -1.14 21.11 -0.26
CA GLY A 103 -1.34 21.98 0.90
C GLY A 103 -2.62 21.67 1.69
N ASN A 104 -3.40 20.67 1.29
CA ASN A 104 -4.67 20.30 1.91
C ASN A 104 -4.49 19.23 3.00
N LEU A 105 -3.73 19.55 4.06
CA LEU A 105 -3.44 18.61 5.14
C LEU A 105 -4.70 18.10 5.86
N ALA A 106 -5.71 18.97 6.07
CA ALA A 106 -6.94 18.57 6.75
C ALA A 106 -7.71 17.51 5.94
N GLU A 107 -7.86 17.70 4.64
CA GLU A 107 -8.52 16.74 3.73
C GLU A 107 -7.71 15.44 3.63
N ALA A 108 -6.37 15.53 3.61
CA ALA A 108 -5.50 14.35 3.66
C ALA A 108 -5.73 13.52 4.93
N LYS A 109 -5.88 14.19 6.09
CA LYS A 109 -6.15 13.53 7.37
C LYS A 109 -7.53 12.91 7.43
N GLU A 110 -8.56 13.58 6.93
CA GLU A 110 -9.91 13.00 6.87
C GLU A 110 -9.93 11.72 6.03
N MET A 111 -9.25 11.69 4.88
CA MET A 111 -9.18 10.49 4.06
C MET A 111 -8.49 9.31 4.73
N ILE A 112 -7.50 9.52 5.60
CA ILE A 112 -6.83 8.39 6.26
C ILE A 112 -7.62 7.81 7.43
N GLU A 113 -8.71 8.46 7.88
CA GLU A 113 -9.58 7.91 8.94
C GLU A 113 -10.22 6.59 8.49
N GLN A 114 -10.52 6.45 7.19
CA GLN A 114 -11.06 5.20 6.62
C GLN A 114 -10.09 4.01 6.72
N LEU A 115 -8.79 4.27 6.91
CA LEU A 115 -7.79 3.20 7.02
C LEU A 115 -7.96 2.34 8.27
N ASP A 116 -8.53 2.88 9.36
CA ASP A 116 -8.77 2.07 10.56
C ASP A 116 -9.85 1.01 10.31
N GLU A 117 -10.89 1.36 9.55
CA GLU A 117 -11.95 0.43 9.15
C GLU A 117 -11.42 -0.61 8.16
N MET A 118 -10.66 -0.18 7.13
CA MET A 118 -10.03 -1.09 6.18
C MET A 118 -9.08 -2.07 6.89
N ARG A 119 -8.27 -1.58 7.84
CA ARG A 119 -7.40 -2.43 8.66
C ARG A 119 -8.20 -3.45 9.44
N LYS A 120 -9.31 -3.06 10.10
CA LYS A 120 -10.16 -3.98 10.85
C LYS A 120 -10.75 -5.07 9.95
N LYS A 121 -11.25 -4.69 8.78
CA LYS A 121 -11.79 -5.61 7.76
C LYS A 121 -10.73 -6.63 7.34
N TYR A 122 -9.59 -6.18 6.83
CA TYR A 122 -8.56 -7.09 6.30
C TYR A 122 -7.84 -7.87 7.39
N HIS A 123 -7.66 -7.32 8.59
CA HIS A 123 -7.13 -8.09 9.72
C HIS A 123 -8.09 -9.21 10.14
N LYS A 124 -9.41 -9.01 10.06
CA LYS A 124 -10.37 -10.09 10.32
C LYS A 124 -10.32 -11.18 9.24
N GLU A 125 -10.13 -10.80 7.98
CA GLU A 125 -10.14 -11.71 6.83
C GLU A 125 -8.83 -12.50 6.66
N TYR A 126 -7.69 -11.90 7.05
CA TYR A 126 -6.35 -12.40 6.70
C TYR A 126 -5.36 -12.50 7.88
N LYS A 127 -5.79 -12.38 9.14
CA LYS A 127 -4.91 -12.64 10.30
C LYS A 127 -4.58 -14.11 10.45
#